data_AF-A0A819UJR3-F1
#
_entry.id   AF-A0A819UJR3-F1
#
_cell.length_a   1.000
_cell.length_b   1.000
_cell.length_c   1.000
_cell.angle_alpha   90.00
_cell.angle_beta   90.00
_cell.angle_gamma   90.00
#
_symmetry.space_group_name_H-M   'P 1'
#
loop_
_entity.id
_entity.type
_entity.pdbx_description
1 polymer ?
#
loop_
_entity_poly.entity_id
_entity_poly.type
_entity_poly.pdbx_seq_one_letter_code
_entity_poly.pdbx_strand_id
1 'polypeptide(L)' 'LFPIAQCRTMEIPMDAVWNRLECKDLAFIAVYKSIFVQEFASAMYNYCYKLTGTTLIPHWSQTQC' A
#
# COMPACT_ATOMS: atom_id res chain seq x y z
N LEU A 1 -12.50 1.56 -1.49
CA LEU A 1 -12.04 2.69 -0.67
C LEU A 1 -11.64 2.13 0.68
N PHE A 2 -10.44 2.45 1.17
CA PHE A 2 -10.02 2.09 2.53
C PHE A 2 -10.33 3.27 3.45
N PRO A 3 -11.29 3.13 4.39
CA PRO A 3 -11.55 4.15 5.39
C PRO A 3 -10.32 4.44 6.24
N ILE A 4 -10.19 5.67 6.70
CA ILE A 4 -9.13 6.09 7.62
C ILE A 4 -9.15 5.20 8.87
N ALA A 5 -7.96 4.88 9.40
CA ALA A 5 -7.74 4.07 10.61
C ALA A 5 -8.13 2.59 10.51
N GLN A 6 -8.22 2.03 9.29
CA GLN A 6 -8.34 0.59 9.10
C GLN A 6 -6.99 -0.06 8.79
N CYS A 7 -6.74 -1.20 9.43
CA CYS A 7 -5.61 -2.08 9.11
C CYS A 7 -6.14 -3.32 8.40
N ARG A 8 -5.41 -3.78 7.38
CA ARG A 8 -5.70 -5.03 6.70
C ARG A 8 -4.41 -5.79 6.47
N THR A 9 -4.44 -7.07 6.78
CA THR A 9 -3.36 -8.01 6.47
C THR A 9 -3.70 -8.73 5.17
N MET A 10 -2.71 -8.92 4.32
CA MET A 10 -2.81 -9.72 3.11
C MET A 10 -1.74 -10.79 3.17
N GLU A 11 -2.16 -12.05 3.11
CA GLU A 11 -1.24 -13.17 3.03
C GLU A 11 -0.77 -13.31 1.59
N ILE A 12 0.55 -13.27 1.39
CA ILE A 12 1.18 -13.46 0.08
C ILE A 12 1.68 -14.91 0.03
N PRO A 13 1.27 -15.71 -0.97
CA PRO A 13 1.76 -17.07 -1.14
C PRO A 13 3.29 -17.13 -1.26
N MET A 14 3.91 -18.17 -0.69
CA MET A 14 5.37 -18.31 -0.73
C MET A 14 5.95 -18.49 -2.13
N ASP A 15 5.16 -18.99 -3.07
CA ASP A 15 5.51 -19.19 -4.48
C ASP A 15 5.28 -17.94 -5.35
N ALA A 16 4.79 -16.84 -4.77
CA ALA A 16 4.59 -15.59 -5.50
C ALA A 16 5.95 -14.96 -5.86
N VAL A 17 6.37 -15.11 -7.12
CA VAL A 17 7.71 -14.71 -7.59
C VAL A 17 7.84 -13.20 -7.78
N TRP A 18 6.77 -12.52 -8.20
CA TRP A 18 6.78 -11.08 -8.43
C TRP A 18 5.50 -10.45 -7.89
N ASN A 19 5.66 -9.54 -6.95
CA ASN A 19 4.56 -8.87 -6.28
C ASN A 19 4.66 -7.37 -6.53
N ARG A 20 3.51 -6.76 -6.81
CA ARG A 20 3.38 -5.31 -6.97
C ARG A 20 2.31 -4.79 -6.02
N LEU A 21 2.71 -3.95 -5.09
CA LEU A 21 1.81 -3.22 -4.21
C LEU A 21 1.63 -1.80 -4.74
N GLU A 22 0.42 -1.47 -5.14
CA GLU A 22 0.06 -0.13 -5.58
C GLU A 22 -0.94 0.49 -4.61
N CYS A 23 -0.59 1.66 -4.07
CA CYS A 23 -1.48 2.44 -3.24
C CYS A 23 -1.94 3.69 -3.98
N LYS A 24 -3.27 3.87 -4.05
CA LYS A 24 -3.93 4.97 -4.75
C LYS A 24 -4.94 5.62 -3.82
N ASP A 25 -5.00 6.95 -3.83
CA ASP A 25 -6.08 7.70 -3.20
C ASP A 25 -7.11 8.16 -4.24
N LEU A 26 -8.36 8.29 -3.82
CA LEU A 26 -9.41 8.89 -4.63
C LEU A 26 -9.34 10.42 -4.47
N ALA A 27 -8.76 11.10 -5.46
CA ALA A 27 -8.56 12.55 -5.42
C ALA A 27 -9.82 13.35 -5.78
N PHE A 28 -10.62 12.82 -6.70
CA PHE A 28 -11.90 13.38 -7.15
C PHE A 28 -12.78 12.26 -7.67
N ILE A 29 -14.06 12.51 -7.98
CA ILE A 29 -15.00 11.47 -8.44
C ILE A 29 -14.36 10.67 -9.59
N ALA A 30 -14.10 9.38 -9.32
CA ALA A 30 -13.45 8.42 -10.22
C ALA A 30 -12.01 8.75 -10.70
N VAL A 31 -11.32 9.71 -10.08
CA VAL A 31 -9.92 10.05 -10.38
C VAL A 31 -9.02 9.57 -9.25
N TYR A 32 -8.14 8.61 -9.56
CA TYR A 32 -7.18 8.05 -8.61
C TYR A 32 -5.80 8.68 -8.78
N LYS A 33 -5.21 9.12 -7.66
CA LYS A 33 -3.84 9.59 -7.58
C LYS A 33 -2.98 8.50 -6.97
N SER A 34 -1.90 8.11 -7.65
CA SER A 34 -0.93 7.15 -7.09
C SER A 34 -0.19 7.81 -5.91
N ILE A 35 -0.16 7.13 -4.77
CA ILE A 35 0.62 7.54 -3.60
C ILE A 35 2.00 6.91 -3.69
N PHE A 36 2.05 5.60 -3.89
CA PHE A 36 3.28 4.84 -4.12
C PHE A 36 3.02 3.54 -4.88
N VAL A 37 4.07 3.06 -5.53
CA VAL A 37 4.14 1.74 -6.15
C VAL A 37 5.41 1.07 -5.64
N GLN A 38 5.29 -0.16 -5.18
CA GLN A 38 6.44 -0.99 -4.82
C GLN A 38 6.38 -2.33 -5.54
N GLU A 39 7.52 -2.78 -5.99
CA GLU A 39 7.71 -4.08 -6.63
C GLU A 39 8.77 -4.85 -5.85
N PHE A 40 8.49 -6.11 -5.55
CA PHE A 40 9.40 -6.97 -4.80
C PHE A 40 9.40 -8.39 -5.35
N ALA A 41 10.60 -8.98 -5.37
CA ALA A 41 10.85 -10.32 -5.88
C ALA A 41 10.77 -11.33 -4.72
N SER A 42 9.75 -12.18 -4.75
CA SER A 42 9.41 -13.17 -3.72
C SER A 42 9.01 -12.60 -2.34
N ALA A 43 8.42 -13.46 -1.50
CA ALA A 43 7.90 -13.14 -0.16
C ALA A 43 9.02 -12.70 0.80
N MET A 44 9.47 -11.46 0.65
CA MET A 44 10.43 -10.81 1.54
C MET A 44 9.66 -10.24 2.72
N TYR A 45 9.77 -10.88 3.89
CA TYR A 45 9.40 -10.40 5.23
C TYR A 45 7.95 -9.89 5.40
N ASN A 46 7.45 -9.86 6.64
CA ASN A 46 6.20 -9.15 6.90
C ASN A 46 6.52 -7.65 6.83
N TYR A 47 5.91 -6.92 5.90
CA TYR A 47 6.03 -5.46 5.85
C TYR A 47 4.71 -4.82 6.24
N CYS A 48 4.80 -3.81 7.11
CA CYS A 48 3.69 -2.95 7.43
C CYS A 48 3.81 -1.62 6.67
N TYR A 49 2.75 -1.28 5.95
CA TYR A 49 2.63 -0.01 5.25
C TYR A 49 1.66 0.88 6.02
N LYS A 50 2.12 2.06 6.43
CA LYS A 50 1.29 3.06 7.11
C LYS A 50 1.09 4.24 6.20
N LEU A 51 -0.17 4.65 6.05
CA LEU A 51 -0.59 5.84 5.31
C LEU A 51 -1.09 6.90 6.28
N THR A 52 -0.64 8.13 6.13
CA THR A 52 -1.03 9.29 6.93
C THR A 52 -1.14 10.53 6.05
N GLY A 53 -1.55 11.66 6.64
CA GLY A 53 -1.68 12.93 5.93
C GLY A 53 -3.07 13.10 5.33
N THR A 54 -3.13 13.79 4.19
CA THR A 54 -4.37 14.15 3.50
C THR A 54 -4.32 13.71 2.05
N THR A 55 -5.47 13.70 1.37
CA THR A 55 -5.53 13.38 -0.08
C THR A 55 -4.66 14.30 -0.94
N LEU A 56 -4.49 15.56 -0.53
CA LEU A 56 -3.61 16.50 -1.25
C LEU A 56 -2.12 16.19 -1.00
N ILE A 57 -1.78 15.91 0.25
CA ILE A 57 -0.41 15.68 0.72
C ILE A 57 -0.37 14.35 1.50
N PRO A 58 -0.34 13.21 0.79
CA PRO A 58 -0.27 11.91 1.43
C PRO A 58 1.16 11.62 1.87
N HIS A 59 1.29 11.00 3.04
CA HIS A 59 2.54 10.49 3.55
C HIS A 59 2.45 8.99 3.76
N TRP A 60 3.55 8.29 3.57
CA TRP A 60 3.60 6.86 3.81
C TRP A 60 4.95 6.44 4.38
N SER A 61 4.96 5.31 5.07
CA SER A 61 6.16 4.67 5.59
C SER A 61 6.06 3.16 5.50
N GLN A 62 7.19 2.51 5.27
CA GLN A 62 7.34 1.06 5.30
C GLN A 62 8.21 0.68 6.49
N THR A 63 7.75 -0.28 7.29
CA THR A 63 8.51 -0.87 8.40
C THR A 63 8.43 -2.38 8.33
N GLN A 64 9.49 -3.05 8.77
CA GLN A 64 9.46 -4.49 8.96
C GLN A 64 8.59 -4.83 10.19
N CYS A 65 7.78 -5.86 10.02
CA CYS A 65 6.96 -6.56 10.99
C CYS A 65 7.34 -8.06 10.94
#